data_AF-A0A7X8WYI1-F1
#
_entry.id   AF-A0A7X8WYI1-F1
#
_cell.length_a   1.000
_cell.length_b   1.000
_cell.length_c   1.000
_cell.angle_alpha   90.00
_cell.angle_beta   90.00
_cell.angle_gamma   90.00
#
_symmetry.space_group_name_H-M   'P 1'
#
loop_
_entity.id
_entity.type
_entity.pdbx_description
1 polymer ?
#
loop_
_entity_poly.entity_id
_entity_poly.type
_entity_poly.pdbx_seq_one_letter_code
_entity_poly.pdbx_strand_id
1 'polypeptide(L)'
;MKTVILSAFPQETQFIKDALFELQEYKSDKFTWYKGKFYTKDLLLVEIDGNTDIGALIELLSAQTEIGMIISIGLGRPLNDKLRSGDVLITDLPVGSCEKAIDLFLGQTEDINEIPLRIFVGQIQYEYLANQEDDVLACLDKEGSKVIETLKEQRMPALLLRVITPNGDENDLEIENRLRIAQKLLMLLKKSVELTS
;
A
#
# COMPACT_ATOMS: atom_id res chain seq x y z
N MET A 1 1.07 -6.72 -17.98
CA MET A 1 1.58 -5.80 -16.95
C MET A 1 1.47 -6.48 -15.60
N LYS A 2 2.55 -6.48 -14.83
CA LYS A 2 2.65 -7.02 -13.48
C LYS A 2 2.33 -5.93 -12.46
N THR A 3 1.59 -6.29 -11.42
CA THR A 3 1.44 -5.45 -10.23
C THR A 3 2.43 -5.93 -9.18
N VAL A 4 3.18 -4.98 -8.62
CA VAL A 4 4.08 -5.25 -7.50
C VAL A 4 3.46 -4.69 -6.24
N ILE A 5 3.42 -5.48 -5.17
CA ILE A 5 3.03 -5.04 -3.84
C ILE A 5 4.27 -4.94 -2.98
N LEU A 6 4.48 -3.79 -2.34
CA LEU A 6 5.47 -3.59 -1.29
C LEU A 6 4.73 -3.51 0.03
N SER A 7 4.91 -4.48 0.92
CA SER A 7 4.19 -4.51 2.19
C SER A 7 5.12 -4.39 3.38
N ALA A 8 4.91 -3.35 4.19
CA ALA A 8 5.52 -3.15 5.51
C ALA A 8 4.60 -3.65 6.65
N PHE A 9 3.53 -4.37 6.31
CA PHE A 9 2.45 -4.72 7.23
C PHE A 9 2.31 -6.25 7.32
N PRO A 10 2.89 -6.90 8.35
CA PRO A 10 3.02 -8.36 8.42
C PRO A 10 1.71 -9.13 8.29
N GLN A 11 0.64 -8.70 8.97
CA GLN A 11 -0.65 -9.39 8.93
C GLN A 11 -1.28 -9.32 7.53
N GLU A 12 -1.28 -8.15 6.91
CA GLU A 12 -1.82 -7.91 5.58
C GLU A 12 -1.00 -8.63 4.51
N THR A 13 0.32 -8.69 4.69
CA THR A 13 1.19 -9.52 3.86
C THR A 13 0.74 -10.98 3.93
N GLN A 14 0.42 -11.51 5.12
CA GLN A 14 -0.06 -12.88 5.26
C GLN A 14 -1.41 -13.08 4.55
N PHE A 15 -2.36 -12.16 4.71
CA PHE A 15 -3.63 -12.21 3.99
C PHE A 15 -3.46 -12.22 2.46
N ILE A 16 -2.52 -11.43 1.94
CA ILE A 16 -2.22 -11.43 0.50
C ILE A 16 -1.60 -12.77 0.09
N LYS A 17 -0.61 -13.30 0.85
CA LYS A 17 0.01 -14.60 0.59
C LYS A 17 -1.02 -15.73 0.54
N ASP A 18 -1.95 -15.75 1.49
CA ASP A 18 -3.01 -16.76 1.58
C ASP A 18 -3.98 -16.71 0.40
N ALA A 19 -4.11 -15.55 -0.25
CA ALA A 19 -4.99 -15.35 -1.40
C ALA A 19 -4.30 -15.61 -2.76
N LEU A 20 -2.99 -15.88 -2.78
CA LEU A 20 -2.23 -16.17 -4.00
C LEU A 20 -2.21 -17.67 -4.32
N PHE A 21 -2.51 -18.01 -5.57
CA PHE A 21 -2.32 -19.35 -6.12
C PHE A 21 -0.88 -19.52 -6.62
N GLU A 22 -0.39 -20.76 -6.64
CA GLU A 22 0.95 -21.09 -7.16
C GLU A 22 2.07 -20.26 -6.50
N LEU A 23 1.93 -19.98 -5.19
CA LEU A 23 2.88 -19.17 -4.44
C LEU A 23 4.28 -19.79 -4.44
N GLN A 24 5.27 -19.01 -4.83
CA GLN A 24 6.68 -19.35 -4.81
C GLN A 24 7.44 -18.28 -4.05
N GLU A 25 8.20 -18.70 -3.05
CA GLU A 25 9.08 -17.84 -2.28
C GLU A 25 10.47 -17.79 -2.92
N TYR A 26 11.01 -16.59 -3.07
CA TYR A 26 12.34 -16.30 -3.58
C TYR A 26 13.08 -15.50 -2.51
N LYS A 27 14.23 -16.01 -2.07
CA LYS A 27 15.10 -15.32 -1.10
C LYS A 27 16.41 -14.95 -1.74
N SER A 28 16.80 -13.69 -1.59
CA SER A 28 18.17 -13.23 -1.79
C SER A 28 18.73 -12.70 -0.48
N ASP A 29 20.02 -12.39 -0.43
CA ASP A 29 20.66 -11.79 0.74
C ASP A 29 20.06 -10.42 1.10
N LYS A 30 19.30 -9.80 0.18
CA LYS A 30 18.77 -8.44 0.31
C LYS A 30 17.26 -8.38 0.48
N PHE A 31 16.53 -9.34 -0.10
CA PHE A 31 15.09 -9.22 -0.27
C PHE A 31 14.41 -10.60 -0.25
N THR A 32 13.21 -10.65 0.32
CA THR A 32 12.30 -11.80 0.19
C THR A 32 11.12 -11.40 -0.68
N TRP A 33 10.85 -12.20 -1.70
CA TRP A 33 9.81 -11.94 -2.69
C TRP A 33 8.95 -13.17 -2.83
N TYR A 34 7.67 -12.94 -3.06
CA TYR A 34 6.69 -13.97 -3.30
C TYR A 34 6.09 -13.73 -4.67
N LYS A 35 6.22 -14.72 -5.55
CA LYS A 35 5.54 -14.71 -6.84
C LYS A 35 4.36 -15.66 -6.75
N GLY A 36 3.19 -15.18 -7.14
CA GLY A 36 2.00 -16.01 -7.22
C GLY A 36 1.03 -15.45 -8.25
N LYS A 37 -0.12 -16.11 -8.37
CA LYS A 37 -1.23 -15.65 -9.19
C LYS A 37 -2.37 -15.17 -8.30
N PHE A 38 -2.83 -13.95 -8.54
CA PHE A 38 -4.10 -13.48 -8.01
C PHE A 38 -5.13 -13.52 -9.15
N TYR A 39 -6.10 -14.44 -9.05
CA TYR A 39 -6.94 -14.84 -10.20
C TYR A 39 -6.08 -15.27 -11.40
N THR A 40 -6.09 -14.50 -12.50
CA THR A 40 -5.38 -14.81 -13.75
C THR A 40 -4.09 -14.02 -13.94
N LYS A 41 -3.71 -13.16 -12.99
CA LYS A 41 -2.56 -12.26 -13.14
C LYS A 41 -1.41 -12.65 -12.22
N ASP A 42 -0.21 -12.53 -12.77
CA ASP A 42 1.02 -12.61 -11.98
C ASP A 42 1.10 -11.41 -11.03
N LEU A 43 1.32 -11.71 -9.76
CA LEU A 43 1.53 -10.74 -8.70
C LEU A 43 2.90 -11.01 -8.07
N LEU A 44 3.65 -9.92 -7.84
CA LEU A 44 4.89 -9.96 -7.08
C LEU A 44 4.66 -9.23 -5.77
N LEU A 45 4.78 -9.94 -4.65
CA LEU A 45 4.71 -9.38 -3.31
C LEU A 45 6.12 -9.32 -2.73
N VAL A 46 6.51 -8.18 -2.18
CA VAL A 46 7.79 -7.95 -1.53
C VAL A 46 7.53 -7.49 -0.11
N GLU A 47 8.08 -8.21 0.85
CA GLU A 47 8.09 -7.78 2.24
C GLU A 47 9.18 -6.69 2.38
N ILE A 48 8.80 -5.54 2.93
CA ILE A 48 9.71 -4.43 3.22
C ILE A 48 9.69 -4.14 4.72
N ASP A 49 10.85 -3.77 5.26
CA ASP A 49 11.03 -3.39 6.66
C ASP A 49 12.01 -2.21 6.79
N GLY A 50 12.30 -1.79 8.02
CA GLY A 50 13.21 -0.68 8.27
C GLY A 50 14.67 -0.89 7.83
N ASN A 51 15.06 -2.13 7.51
CA ASN A 51 16.41 -2.47 7.03
C ASN A 51 16.45 -2.68 5.52
N THR A 52 15.29 -2.71 4.86
CA THR A 52 15.19 -2.95 3.44
C THR A 52 15.76 -1.76 2.66
N ASP A 53 16.68 -2.05 1.73
CA ASP A 53 17.19 -1.07 0.77
C ASP A 53 16.13 -0.81 -0.32
N ILE A 54 15.20 0.10 -0.01
CA ILE A 54 14.10 0.49 -0.89
C ILE A 54 14.62 1.08 -2.22
N GLY A 55 15.77 1.75 -2.20
CA GLY A 55 16.42 2.29 -3.39
C GLY A 55 16.80 1.17 -4.36
N ALA A 56 17.61 0.23 -3.89
CA ALA A 56 18.04 -0.92 -4.69
C ALA A 56 16.86 -1.81 -5.12
N LEU A 57 15.82 -1.93 -4.29
CA LEU A 57 14.59 -2.64 -4.63
C LEU A 57 13.89 -1.99 -5.83
N ILE A 58 13.66 -0.69 -5.78
CA ILE A 58 12.98 0.04 -6.85
C ILE A 58 13.84 0.07 -8.12
N GLU A 59 15.16 0.19 -8.02
CA GLU A 59 16.06 0.07 -9.18
C GLU A 59 15.92 -1.31 -9.86
N LEU A 60 15.91 -2.39 -9.06
CA LEU A 60 15.72 -3.74 -9.58
C LEU A 60 14.36 -3.91 -10.26
N LEU A 61 13.30 -3.34 -9.67
CA LEU A 61 11.96 -3.36 -10.25
C LEU A 61 11.91 -2.53 -11.54
N SER A 62 12.49 -1.33 -11.55
CA SER A 62 12.50 -0.41 -12.70
C SER A 62 13.22 -1.01 -13.92
N ALA A 63 14.20 -1.89 -13.69
CA ALA A 63 14.86 -2.64 -14.77
C ALA A 63 13.95 -3.68 -15.45
N GLN A 64 12.79 -4.02 -14.88
CA GLN A 64 11.83 -4.97 -15.44
C GLN A 64 10.77 -4.25 -16.27
N THR A 65 10.72 -4.54 -17.57
CA THR A 65 9.85 -3.84 -18.54
C THR A 65 8.35 -4.14 -18.40
N GLU A 66 7.96 -5.05 -17.51
CA GLU A 66 6.57 -5.53 -17.42
C GLU A 66 5.78 -4.94 -16.24
N ILE A 67 6.41 -4.20 -15.32
CA ILE A 67 5.73 -3.66 -14.15
C ILE A 67 4.86 -2.48 -14.55
N GLY A 68 3.55 -2.62 -14.33
CA GLY A 68 2.57 -1.60 -14.66
C GLY A 68 2.28 -0.61 -13.55
N MET A 69 2.38 -1.05 -12.30
CA MET A 69 2.10 -0.25 -11.11
C MET A 69 2.71 -0.90 -9.87
N ILE A 70 3.10 -0.06 -8.91
CA ILE A 70 3.50 -0.46 -7.56
C ILE A 70 2.39 -0.09 -6.57
N ILE A 71 2.02 -1.01 -5.69
CA ILE A 71 1.12 -0.74 -4.57
C ILE A 71 1.94 -0.88 -3.29
N SER A 72 2.13 0.20 -2.53
CA SER A 72 2.78 0.13 -1.22
C SER A 72 1.72 0.12 -0.12
N ILE A 73 1.79 -0.84 0.78
CA ILE A 73 0.88 -0.97 1.93
C ILE A 73 1.71 -0.92 3.21
N GLY A 74 1.26 -0.13 4.18
CA GLY A 74 1.95 0.03 5.45
C GLY A 74 1.08 0.70 6.50
N LEU A 75 1.66 0.90 7.67
CA LEU A 75 1.05 1.65 8.76
C LEU A 75 1.49 3.11 8.71
N GLY A 76 0.62 4.03 9.16
CA GLY A 76 0.94 5.44 9.25
C GLY A 76 0.51 6.01 10.60
N ARG A 77 1.38 6.79 11.24
CA ARG A 77 1.00 7.53 12.46
C ARG A 77 0.36 8.86 12.09
N PRO A 78 -0.84 9.21 12.60
CA PRO A 78 -1.51 10.44 12.19
C PRO A 78 -0.71 11.68 12.61
N LEU A 79 -0.66 12.69 11.74
CA LEU A 79 -0.05 14.00 12.01
C LEU A 79 -1.07 15.06 12.44
N ASN A 80 -2.36 14.74 12.39
CA ASN A 80 -3.46 15.59 12.82
C ASN A 80 -4.56 14.73 13.47
N ASP A 81 -5.49 15.40 14.16
CA ASP A 81 -6.60 14.79 14.89
C ASP A 81 -7.79 14.37 14.01
N LYS A 82 -7.76 14.74 12.72
CA LYS A 82 -8.79 14.38 11.73
C LYS A 82 -8.69 12.90 11.33
N LEU A 83 -7.46 12.35 11.36
CA LEU A 83 -7.17 10.95 11.12
C LEU A 83 -7.27 10.14 12.42
N ARG A 84 -8.00 9.03 12.39
CA ARG A 84 -8.24 8.14 13.53
C ARG A 84 -7.76 6.73 13.23
N SER A 85 -7.59 5.92 14.27
CA SER A 85 -7.22 4.51 14.12
C SER A 85 -8.18 3.79 13.17
N GLY A 86 -7.64 3.09 12.19
CA GLY A 86 -8.40 2.37 11.15
C GLY A 86 -8.77 3.19 9.91
N ASP A 87 -8.54 4.51 9.91
CA ASP A 87 -8.64 5.29 8.68
C ASP A 87 -7.58 4.83 7.66
N VAL A 88 -7.85 4.99 6.37
CA VAL A 88 -6.89 4.69 5.30
C VAL A 88 -6.52 5.99 4.59
N LEU A 89 -5.24 6.32 4.59
CA LEU A 89 -4.68 7.43 3.82
C LEU A 89 -4.11 6.90 2.50
N ILE A 90 -4.43 7.55 1.39
CA ILE A 90 -3.92 7.21 0.06
C ILE A 90 -3.12 8.37 -0.54
N THR A 91 -2.05 8.00 -1.26
CA THR A 91 -1.21 8.91 -2.04
C THR A 91 -0.85 8.22 -3.34
N ASP A 92 -0.94 8.91 -4.48
CA ASP A 92 -0.48 8.38 -5.77
C ASP A 92 0.72 9.15 -6.34
N LEU A 93 1.50 8.44 -7.15
CA LEU A 93 2.72 8.94 -7.76
C LEU A 93 2.93 8.37 -9.17
N PRO A 94 3.20 9.21 -10.18
CA PRO A 94 2.91 10.64 -10.21
C PRO A 94 1.44 10.94 -9.87
N VAL A 95 1.14 12.15 -9.40
CA VAL A 95 -0.25 12.55 -9.10
C VAL A 95 -1.12 12.36 -10.34
N GLY A 96 -2.26 11.69 -10.18
CA GLY A 96 -3.20 11.34 -11.24
C GLY A 96 -2.92 9.99 -11.91
N SER A 97 -1.77 9.37 -11.66
CA SER A 97 -1.38 8.12 -12.33
C SER A 97 -2.18 6.90 -11.88
N CYS A 98 -2.83 6.98 -10.71
CA CYS A 98 -3.62 5.89 -10.15
C CYS A 98 -5.10 6.26 -9.96
N GLU A 99 -5.61 7.32 -10.62
CA GLU A 99 -7.02 7.77 -10.50
C GLU A 99 -8.01 6.60 -10.60
N LYS A 100 -7.85 5.74 -11.61
CA LYS A 100 -8.74 4.60 -11.81
C LYS A 100 -8.69 3.60 -10.65
N ALA A 101 -7.51 3.36 -10.07
CA ALA A 101 -7.36 2.48 -8.91
C ALA A 101 -7.97 3.11 -7.66
N ILE A 102 -7.83 4.44 -7.50
CA ILE A 102 -8.45 5.21 -6.43
C ILE A 102 -9.98 5.17 -6.54
N ASP A 103 -10.54 5.43 -7.73
CA ASP A 103 -11.98 5.34 -7.99
C ASP A 103 -12.54 3.97 -7.66
N LEU A 104 -11.82 2.91 -8.00
CA LEU A 104 -12.19 1.54 -7.65
C LEU A 104 -12.08 1.24 -6.17
N PHE A 105 -11.18 1.90 -5.45
CA PHE A 105 -11.03 1.77 -4.01
C PHE A 105 -12.17 2.49 -3.28
N LEU A 106 -12.54 3.67 -3.75
CA LEU A 106 -13.59 4.52 -3.18
C LEU A 106 -15.01 4.08 -3.56
N GLY A 107 -15.22 3.65 -4.81
CA GLY A 107 -16.54 3.35 -5.39
C GLY A 107 -17.12 2.00 -5.00
N GLN A 108 -16.59 1.33 -3.97
CA GLN A 108 -17.05 0.00 -3.57
C GLN A 108 -18.30 0.11 -2.71
N THR A 109 -19.39 -0.49 -3.18
CA THR A 109 -20.60 -0.68 -2.38
C THR A 109 -20.29 -1.58 -1.20
N GLU A 110 -20.40 -1.03 -0.01
CA GLU A 110 -20.33 -1.79 1.23
C GLU A 110 -21.69 -2.45 1.50
N ASP A 111 -21.67 -3.54 2.27
CA ASP A 111 -22.91 -4.04 2.85
C ASP A 111 -23.52 -2.90 3.70
N ILE A 112 -24.83 -2.73 3.61
CA ILE A 112 -25.57 -1.64 4.26
C ILE A 112 -25.41 -1.72 5.80
N ASN A 113 -24.99 -2.88 6.31
CA ASN A 113 -24.75 -3.14 7.72
C ASN A 113 -23.28 -2.95 8.14
N GLU A 114 -22.36 -2.67 7.22
CA GLU A 114 -20.95 -2.44 7.53
C GLU A 114 -20.67 -0.95 7.77
N ILE A 115 -19.81 -0.65 8.75
CA ILE A 115 -19.33 0.70 8.96
C ILE A 115 -18.29 1.01 7.88
N PRO A 116 -18.44 2.09 7.11
CA PRO A 116 -17.52 2.42 6.03
C PRO A 116 -16.09 2.62 6.50
N LEU A 117 -15.14 2.06 5.72
CA LEU A 117 -13.75 2.48 5.84
C LEU A 117 -13.67 3.95 5.43
N ARG A 118 -13.12 4.77 6.33
CA ARG A 118 -12.86 6.18 6.05
C ARG A 118 -11.56 6.27 5.26
N ILE A 119 -11.67 6.58 3.98
CA ILE A 119 -10.54 6.68 3.06
C ILE A 119 -10.31 8.16 2.73
N PHE A 120 -9.06 8.59 2.81
CA PHE A 120 -8.65 9.98 2.59
C PHE A 120 -7.49 10.09 1.64
N VAL A 121 -7.49 11.09 0.77
CA VAL A 121 -6.27 11.50 0.04
C VAL A 121 -5.44 12.38 0.96
N GLY A 122 -4.14 12.12 1.02
CA GLY A 122 -3.24 12.91 1.86
C GLY A 122 -1.76 12.67 1.56
N GLN A 123 -0.92 13.08 2.52
CA GLN A 123 0.53 13.03 2.40
C GLN A 123 1.15 12.01 3.35
N ILE A 124 2.17 11.30 2.88
CA ILE A 124 3.03 10.46 3.71
C ILE A 124 4.34 11.21 3.92
N GLN A 125 4.77 11.34 5.18
CA GLN A 125 5.91 12.15 5.58
C GLN A 125 6.91 11.33 6.42
N TYR A 126 8.19 11.67 6.31
CA TYR A 126 9.25 11.01 7.08
C TYR A 126 9.34 11.58 8.50
N GLU A 127 9.09 12.87 8.65
CA GLU A 127 9.22 13.63 9.90
C GLU A 127 8.14 14.71 10.03
N TYR A 128 7.98 15.25 11.24
CA TYR A 128 7.06 16.36 11.49
C TYR A 128 7.59 17.63 10.84
N LEU A 129 6.76 18.26 9.99
CA LEU A 129 7.07 19.57 9.42
C LEU A 129 6.62 20.68 10.36
N ALA A 130 7.50 21.64 10.66
CA ALA A 130 7.22 22.72 11.60
C ALA A 130 6.06 23.65 11.19
N ASN A 131 5.75 23.72 9.88
CA ASN A 131 4.71 24.58 9.31
C ASN A 131 3.62 23.75 8.60
N GLN A 132 3.29 22.57 9.12
CA GLN A 132 2.23 21.77 8.54
C GLN A 132 0.87 22.49 8.72
N GLU A 133 0.16 22.68 7.61
CA GLU A 133 -1.20 23.22 7.65
C GLU A 133 -2.15 22.20 8.27
N ASP A 134 -2.97 22.62 9.24
CA ASP A 134 -3.95 21.76 9.93
C ASP A 134 -4.98 21.12 8.98
N ASP A 135 -5.16 21.67 7.77
CA ASP A 135 -6.08 21.17 6.75
C ASP A 135 -5.49 20.07 5.88
N VAL A 136 -4.18 19.84 5.94
CA VAL A 136 -3.52 18.78 5.18
C VAL A 136 -3.57 17.47 5.97
N LEU A 137 -4.28 16.49 5.44
CA LEU A 137 -4.28 15.12 5.95
C LEU A 137 -2.92 14.48 5.68
N ALA A 138 -2.22 14.07 6.73
CA ALA A 138 -0.92 13.42 6.60
C ALA A 138 -0.63 12.41 7.70
N CYS A 139 0.26 11.47 7.40
CA CYS A 139 0.78 10.52 8.36
C CYS A 139 2.30 10.40 8.29
N LEU A 140 2.91 9.94 9.39
CA LEU A 140 4.31 9.54 9.43
C LEU A 140 4.48 8.08 9.06
N ASP A 141 5.37 7.84 8.11
CA ASP A 141 5.86 6.52 7.74
C ASP A 141 7.24 6.66 7.08
N LYS A 142 8.23 5.93 7.59
CA LYS A 142 9.61 6.01 7.10
C LYS A 142 9.77 5.26 5.79
N GLU A 143 9.22 4.05 5.71
CA GLU A 143 9.33 3.16 4.56
C GLU A 143 8.58 3.76 3.37
N GLY A 144 7.35 4.24 3.58
CA GLY A 144 6.55 4.90 2.55
C GLY A 144 7.14 6.19 2.04
N SER A 145 7.73 7.00 2.91
CA SER A 145 8.41 8.22 2.49
C SER A 145 9.62 7.92 1.60
N LYS A 146 10.42 6.90 1.95
CA LYS A 146 11.52 6.44 1.09
C LYS A 146 11.01 5.91 -0.25
N VAL A 147 9.94 5.11 -0.26
CA VAL A 147 9.29 4.63 -1.50
C VAL A 147 8.88 5.82 -2.38
N ILE A 148 8.26 6.85 -1.79
CA ILE A 148 7.86 8.07 -2.49
C ILE A 148 9.05 8.79 -3.11
N GLU A 149 10.12 9.00 -2.34
CA GLU A 149 11.32 9.70 -2.79
C GLU A 149 11.96 8.98 -3.97
N THR A 150 12.14 7.67 -3.88
CA THR A 150 12.76 6.88 -4.94
C THR A 150 11.88 6.78 -6.19
N LEU A 151 10.56 6.63 -6.06
CA LEU A 151 9.66 6.49 -7.22
C LEU A 151 9.46 7.79 -8.00
N LYS A 152 9.59 8.96 -7.35
CA LYS A 152 9.51 10.26 -8.02
C LYS A 152 10.53 10.39 -9.15
N GLU A 153 11.71 9.81 -8.98
CA GLU A 153 12.78 9.84 -9.99
C GLU A 153 12.49 8.92 -11.17
N GLN A 154 11.87 7.76 -10.93
CA GLN A 154 11.63 6.71 -11.92
C GLN A 154 10.34 6.88 -12.73
N ARG A 155 9.44 7.79 -12.33
CA ARG A 155 8.12 8.03 -12.95
C ARG A 155 7.25 6.78 -13.09
N MET A 156 7.47 5.78 -12.24
CA MET A 156 6.63 4.58 -12.20
C MET A 156 5.30 4.87 -11.50
N PRO A 157 4.15 4.47 -12.05
CA PRO A 157 2.86 4.59 -11.38
C PRO A 157 2.87 3.83 -10.06
N ALA A 158 2.44 4.48 -8.99
CA ALA A 158 2.36 3.89 -7.68
C ALA A 158 1.22 4.44 -6.84
N LEU A 159 0.59 3.54 -6.10
CA LEU A 159 -0.43 3.84 -5.11
C LEU A 159 0.09 3.43 -3.74
N LEU A 160 0.18 4.37 -2.82
CA LEU A 160 0.55 4.12 -1.44
C LEU A 160 -0.69 4.17 -0.57
N LEU A 161 -0.89 3.14 0.23
CA LEU A 161 -1.99 2.99 1.20
C LEU A 161 -1.40 2.91 2.60
N ARG A 162 -1.85 3.79 3.50
CA ARG A 162 -1.46 3.77 4.91
C ARG A 162 -2.66 3.60 5.80
N VAL A 163 -2.64 2.53 6.58
CA VAL A 163 -3.60 2.34 7.65
C VAL A 163 -3.15 3.17 8.83
N ILE A 164 -4.02 4.06 9.28
CA ILE A 164 -3.73 4.95 10.38
C ILE A 164 -3.78 4.17 11.68
N THR A 165 -2.69 4.24 12.45
CA THR A 165 -2.61 3.71 13.80
C THR A 165 -1.95 4.75 14.72
N PRO A 166 -2.38 4.89 15.99
CA PRO A 166 -1.82 5.88 16.91
C PRO A 166 -0.32 5.78 17.11
N ASN A 167 0.24 4.57 17.14
CA ASN A 167 1.67 4.35 17.41
C ASN A 167 2.46 3.81 16.22
N GLY A 168 1.83 3.61 15.06
CA GLY A 168 2.46 2.84 13.97
C GLY A 168 2.51 1.34 14.25
N ASP A 169 1.67 0.85 15.18
CA ASP A 169 1.60 -0.57 15.57
C ASP A 169 0.26 -1.17 15.11
N GLU A 170 0.31 -2.32 14.46
CA GLU A 170 -0.87 -3.07 14.01
C GLU A 170 -1.74 -3.59 15.16
N ASN A 171 -1.16 -3.73 16.35
CA ASN A 171 -1.89 -4.15 17.55
C ASN A 171 -2.83 -3.06 18.08
N ASP A 172 -2.65 -1.80 17.65
CA ASP A 172 -3.57 -0.72 17.94
C ASP A 172 -4.90 -0.84 17.16
N LEU A 173 -5.00 -1.79 16.22
CA LEU A 173 -6.19 -2.03 15.42
C LEU A 173 -7.07 -3.13 16.03
N GLU A 174 -8.35 -2.81 16.18
CA GLU A 174 -9.38 -3.80 16.46
C GLU A 174 -9.38 -4.89 15.37
N ILE A 175 -9.64 -6.14 15.76
CA ILE A 175 -9.62 -7.30 14.85
C ILE A 175 -10.59 -7.08 13.67
N GLU A 176 -11.77 -6.52 13.94
CA GLU A 176 -12.76 -6.22 12.90
C GLU A 176 -12.22 -5.23 11.86
N ASN A 177 -11.50 -4.19 12.30
CA ASN A 177 -10.91 -3.21 11.39
C ASN A 177 -9.83 -3.84 10.52
N ARG A 178 -8.98 -4.70 11.09
CA ARG A 178 -7.97 -5.45 10.33
C ARG A 178 -8.58 -6.32 9.23
N LEU A 179 -9.62 -7.07 9.57
CA LEU A 179 -10.32 -7.92 8.59
C LEU A 179 -10.94 -7.08 7.46
N ARG A 180 -11.58 -5.95 7.79
CA ARG A 180 -12.17 -5.04 6.80
C ARG A 180 -11.11 -4.42 5.88
N ILE A 181 -9.99 -3.98 6.45
CA ILE A 181 -8.85 -3.44 5.70
C ILE A 181 -8.30 -4.51 4.74
N ALA A 182 -8.04 -5.72 5.23
CA ALA A 182 -7.55 -6.82 4.41
C ALA A 182 -8.53 -7.14 3.26
N GLN A 183 -9.83 -7.20 3.53
CA GLN A 183 -10.86 -7.43 2.51
C GLN A 183 -10.86 -6.35 1.43
N LYS A 184 -10.82 -5.07 1.81
CA LYS A 184 -10.80 -3.94 0.87
C LYS A 184 -9.52 -3.89 0.05
N LEU A 185 -8.37 -4.22 0.66
CA LEU A 185 -7.11 -4.41 -0.06
C LEU A 185 -7.22 -5.55 -1.09
N LEU A 186 -7.74 -6.71 -0.72
CA LEU A 186 -7.94 -7.82 -1.67
C LEU A 186 -8.92 -7.46 -2.80
N MET A 187 -9.96 -6.68 -2.51
CA MET A 187 -10.87 -6.17 -3.54
C MET A 187 -10.19 -5.18 -4.47
N LEU A 188 -9.35 -4.28 -3.94
CA LEU A 188 -8.51 -3.40 -4.76
C LEU A 188 -7.61 -4.20 -5.70
N LEU A 189 -6.96 -5.25 -5.18
CA LEU A 189 -6.11 -6.13 -5.97
C LEU A 189 -6.93 -6.83 -7.06
N LYS A 190 -8.13 -7.34 -6.73
CA LYS A 190 -9.04 -7.96 -7.71
C LYS A 190 -9.41 -7.01 -8.83
N LYS A 191 -9.78 -5.78 -8.49
CA LYS A 191 -10.17 -4.78 -9.49
C LYS A 191 -8.97 -4.32 -10.31
N SER A 192 -7.82 -4.12 -9.70
CA SER A 192 -6.58 -3.80 -10.40
C SER A 192 -6.19 -4.88 -11.42
N VAL A 193 -6.42 -6.15 -11.08
CA VAL A 193 -6.28 -7.29 -11.97
C VAL A 193 -7.25 -7.22 -13.16
N GLU A 194 -8.54 -6.94 -12.93
CA GLU A 194 -9.55 -6.82 -13.99
C GLU A 194 -9.21 -5.72 -15.01
N LEU A 195 -8.59 -4.61 -14.57
CA LEU A 195 -8.28 -3.46 -15.41
C LEU A 195 -7.13 -3.64 -16.41
N THR A 196 -6.26 -4.62 -16.17
CA THR A 196 -5.06 -4.87 -17.00
C THR A 196 -5.25 -6.05 -17.96
N SER A 197 -6.48 -6.57 -18.06
CA SER A 197 -6.95 -7.61 -19.00
C SER A 197 -7.62 -6.97 -20.20
#